data_AF-A0A5E7BK02-F1
#
_entry.id   AF-A0A5E7BK02-F1
#
_cell.length_a   1.000
_cell.length_b   1.000
_cell.length_c   1.000
_cell.angle_alpha   90.00
_cell.angle_beta   90.00
_cell.angle_gamma   90.00
#
_symmetry.space_group_name_H-M   'P 1'
#
loop_
_entity.id
_entity.type
_entity.pdbx_description
1 polymer ?
#
loop_
_entity_poly.entity_id
_entity_poly.type
_entity_poly.pdbx_seq_one_letter_code
_entity_poly.pdbx_strand_id
1 'polypeptide(L)'
;MTRQFIPFPIFPPYAYWRPNQENHFPTNIHVAARLSKIDPSCLPFISTWYAHRYINWIAHNWNYQNPQLQYYSCIHGLEKMINWSFANNLSLLDWTRADYESYADFIRSPADDWAIAGKQPRFIVSPGMDYRDWPINPHWKLFQRARAADSSSEIDKNVWKREIRCVTQFLDFYLKDVGSTRRNVASGKLESLVFKASQARGGNFRRRDGLDLRKAS
;
A
#
# COMPACT_ATOMS: atom_id res chain seq x y z
N MET A 1 -13.08 -2.34 -27.37
CA MET A 1 -12.24 -3.12 -26.45
C MET A 1 -11.65 -2.15 -25.43
N THR A 2 -12.14 -2.17 -24.19
CA THR A 2 -11.57 -1.35 -23.10
C THR A 2 -10.21 -1.92 -22.73
N ARG A 3 -9.16 -1.11 -22.84
CA ARG A 3 -7.80 -1.51 -22.49
C ARG A 3 -7.75 -1.83 -20.99
N GLN A 4 -7.33 -3.04 -20.64
CA GLN A 4 -7.14 -3.45 -19.25
C GLN A 4 -6.18 -2.47 -18.53
N PHE A 5 -6.60 -1.96 -17.38
CA PHE A 5 -5.76 -1.12 -16.54
C PHE A 5 -4.57 -1.94 -16.02
N ILE A 6 -3.36 -1.40 -16.17
CA ILE A 6 -2.14 -2.02 -15.64
C ILE A 6 -1.64 -1.16 -14.48
N PRO A 7 -1.53 -1.70 -13.27
CA PRO A 7 -1.02 -0.95 -12.13
C PRO A 7 0.41 -0.46 -12.37
N PHE A 8 0.73 0.72 -11.84
CA PHE A 8 2.05 1.30 -11.98
C PHE A 8 2.47 2.05 -10.71
N PRO A 9 3.79 2.17 -10.45
CA PRO A 9 4.27 2.93 -9.31
C PRO A 9 4.03 4.43 -9.56
N ILE A 10 3.64 5.13 -8.50
CA ILE A 10 3.22 6.54 -8.58
C ILE A 10 4.25 7.44 -7.89
N PHE A 11 4.77 7.01 -6.74
CA PHE A 11 5.66 7.84 -5.92
C PHE A 11 7.14 7.66 -6.30
N PRO A 12 8.03 8.61 -6.00
CA PRO A 12 9.46 8.41 -6.19
C PRO A 12 10.05 7.31 -5.30
N PRO A 13 11.27 6.81 -5.57
CA PRO A 13 12.08 6.17 -4.56
C PRO A 13 12.45 7.16 -3.45
N TYR A 14 12.70 6.69 -2.22
CA TYR A 14 12.96 7.55 -1.06
C TYR A 14 14.06 8.60 -1.29
N ALA A 15 15.15 8.25 -1.99
CA ALA A 15 16.25 9.17 -2.28
C ALA A 15 15.85 10.38 -3.15
N TYR A 16 14.76 10.25 -3.91
CA TYR A 16 14.21 11.30 -4.80
C TYR A 16 12.91 11.88 -4.26
N TRP A 17 12.45 11.43 -3.09
CA TRP A 17 11.36 12.09 -2.40
C TRP A 17 11.87 13.42 -1.83
N ARG A 18 11.23 14.50 -2.26
CA ARG A 18 11.54 15.87 -1.87
C ARG A 18 10.32 16.44 -1.12
N PRO A 19 10.26 16.31 0.21
CA PRO A 19 9.17 16.91 0.96
C PRO A 19 9.15 18.43 0.71
N ASN A 20 7.95 19.03 0.69
CA ASN A 20 7.70 20.47 0.49
C ASN A 20 7.90 21.03 -0.94
N GLN A 21 8.13 20.18 -1.96
CA GLN A 21 8.02 20.61 -3.36
C GLN A 21 6.59 20.35 -3.88
N GLU A 22 5.64 21.21 -3.47
CA GLU A 22 4.21 21.02 -3.74
C GLU A 22 3.81 21.15 -5.22
N ASN A 23 4.62 21.84 -6.03
CA ASN A 23 4.22 22.27 -7.37
C ASN A 23 4.59 21.29 -8.50
N HIS A 24 5.33 20.21 -8.25
CA HIS A 24 5.96 19.41 -9.32
C HIS A 24 5.66 17.90 -9.22
N PHE A 25 4.54 17.51 -8.60
CA PHE A 25 4.18 16.10 -8.49
C PHE A 25 3.15 15.67 -9.56
N PRO A 26 3.36 14.53 -10.26
CA PRO A 26 4.55 13.68 -10.22
C PRO A 26 5.74 14.27 -11.00
N THR A 27 6.96 14.04 -10.51
CA THR A 27 8.18 14.51 -11.18
C THR A 27 8.63 13.62 -12.34
N ASN A 28 8.26 12.34 -12.33
CA ASN A 28 8.64 11.38 -13.37
C ASN A 28 7.69 11.45 -14.58
N ILE A 29 8.26 11.61 -15.78
CA ILE A 29 7.49 11.82 -17.01
C ILE A 29 6.66 10.59 -17.42
N HIS A 30 7.15 9.39 -17.10
CA HIS A 30 6.43 8.15 -17.40
C HIS A 30 5.23 7.97 -16.47
N VAL A 31 5.35 8.36 -15.20
CA VAL A 31 4.22 8.39 -14.26
C VAL A 31 3.18 9.42 -14.72
N ALA A 32 3.61 10.64 -15.07
CA ALA A 32 2.71 11.66 -15.60
C ALA A 32 1.95 11.16 -16.85
N ALA A 33 2.67 10.56 -17.80
CA ALA A 33 2.08 10.00 -19.02
C ALA A 33 1.09 8.85 -18.76
N ARG A 34 1.28 8.07 -17.67
CA ARG A 34 0.31 7.05 -17.24
C ARG A 34 -0.94 7.69 -16.63
N LEU A 35 -0.78 8.70 -15.78
CA LEU A 35 -1.91 9.43 -15.18
C LEU A 35 -2.75 10.16 -16.22
N SER A 36 -2.14 10.76 -17.25
CA SER A 36 -2.86 11.42 -18.35
C SER A 36 -3.73 10.49 -19.19
N LYS A 37 -3.55 9.17 -19.09
CA LYS A 37 -4.34 8.17 -19.81
C LYS A 37 -5.52 7.63 -18.99
N ILE A 38 -5.63 8.05 -17.73
CA ILE A 38 -6.72 7.67 -16.83
C ILE A 38 -7.88 8.62 -17.08
N ASP A 39 -9.11 8.10 -16.92
CA ASP A 39 -10.32 8.91 -17.05
C ASP A 39 -10.24 10.17 -16.16
N PRO A 40 -10.43 11.38 -16.71
CA PRO A 40 -10.39 12.62 -15.94
C PRO A 40 -11.36 12.66 -14.76
N SER A 41 -12.49 11.96 -14.82
CA SER A 41 -13.46 11.86 -13.72
C SER A 41 -12.87 11.15 -12.48
N CYS A 42 -11.82 10.35 -12.63
CA CYS A 42 -11.09 9.74 -11.52
C CYS A 42 -10.14 10.73 -10.81
N LEU A 43 -10.02 11.96 -11.32
CA LEU A 43 -9.15 13.01 -10.80
C LEU A 43 -7.70 12.52 -10.55
N PRO A 44 -7.01 11.94 -11.55
CA PRO A 44 -5.78 11.20 -11.31
C PRO A 44 -4.64 12.05 -10.73
N PHE A 45 -4.47 13.28 -11.23
CA PHE A 45 -3.45 14.20 -10.72
C PHE A 45 -3.80 14.72 -9.32
N ILE A 46 -5.06 15.08 -9.05
CA ILE A 46 -5.49 15.59 -7.74
C ILE A 46 -5.43 14.50 -6.68
N SER A 47 -5.93 13.29 -6.98
CA SER A 47 -5.87 12.12 -6.09
C SER A 47 -4.45 11.79 -5.68
N THR A 48 -3.52 11.75 -6.65
CA THR A 48 -2.12 11.41 -6.38
C THR A 48 -1.37 12.55 -5.68
N TRP A 49 -1.73 13.81 -5.96
CA TRP A 49 -1.21 14.98 -5.26
C TRP A 49 -1.61 15.02 -3.78
N TYR A 50 -2.88 14.76 -3.44
CA TYR A 50 -3.30 14.65 -2.03
C TYR A 50 -2.62 13.49 -1.31
N ALA A 51 -2.41 12.36 -1.99
CA ALA A 51 -1.64 11.26 -1.42
C ALA A 51 -0.16 11.64 -1.18
N HIS A 52 0.44 12.45 -2.06
CA HIS A 52 1.77 13.01 -1.85
C HIS A 52 1.82 13.97 -0.64
N ARG A 53 0.82 14.86 -0.50
CA ARG A 53 0.67 15.72 0.69
C ARG A 53 0.53 14.90 1.97
N TYR A 54 -0.28 13.86 1.95
CA TYR A 54 -0.43 12.96 3.09
C TYR A 54 0.89 12.31 3.50
N ILE A 55 1.72 11.88 2.54
CA ILE A 55 3.07 11.35 2.82
C ILE A 55 3.93 12.40 3.55
N ASN A 56 3.93 13.65 3.08
CA ASN A 56 4.67 14.73 3.72
C ASN A 56 4.14 15.02 5.13
N TRP A 57 2.82 15.00 5.31
CA TRP A 57 2.19 15.21 6.62
C TRP A 57 2.54 14.09 7.60
N ILE A 58 2.34 12.82 7.23
CA ILE A 58 2.53 11.68 8.14
C ILE A 58 4.01 11.45 8.47
N ALA A 59 4.93 11.87 7.60
CA ALA A 59 6.36 11.70 7.80
C ALA A 59 6.91 12.35 9.07
N HIS A 60 6.27 13.43 9.56
CA HIS A 60 6.62 14.06 10.85
C HIS A 60 6.47 13.11 12.04
N ASN A 61 5.66 12.05 11.90
CA ASN A 61 5.42 11.05 12.94
C ASN A 61 6.28 9.79 12.78
N TRP A 62 7.18 9.74 11.79
CA TRP A 62 8.00 8.56 11.55
C TRP A 62 9.18 8.49 12.51
N ASN A 63 9.53 7.27 12.93
CA ASN A 63 10.74 7.03 13.70
C ASN A 63 11.98 7.33 12.84
N TYR A 64 12.83 8.24 13.33
CA TYR A 64 14.09 8.65 12.70
C TYR A 64 15.08 7.51 12.44
N GLN A 65 14.97 6.38 13.15
CA GLN A 65 15.83 5.22 12.95
C GLN A 65 15.55 4.47 11.65
N ASN A 66 14.32 4.53 11.12
CA ASN A 66 13.91 3.75 9.94
C ASN A 66 12.96 4.53 8.99
N PRO A 67 13.30 5.76 8.56
CA PRO A 67 12.39 6.59 7.77
C PRO A 67 12.14 6.00 6.37
N GLN A 68 13.15 5.40 5.75
CA GLN A 68 13.03 4.78 4.43
C GLN A 68 12.03 3.61 4.43
N LEU A 69 12.06 2.76 5.47
CA LEU A 69 11.14 1.62 5.60
C LEU A 69 9.70 2.10 5.82
N GLN A 70 9.51 3.15 6.62
CA GLN A 70 8.19 3.75 6.87
C GLN A 70 7.64 4.44 5.62
N TYR A 71 8.49 5.14 4.87
CA TYR A 71 8.15 5.68 3.56
C TYR A 71 7.64 4.59 2.61
N TYR A 72 8.42 3.52 2.41
CA TYR A 72 8.02 2.43 1.52
C TYR A 72 6.74 1.74 1.98
N SER A 73 6.54 1.57 3.29
CA SER A 73 5.30 1.01 3.84
C SER A 73 4.09 1.92 3.57
N CYS A 74 4.27 3.23 3.71
CA CYS A 74 3.22 4.23 3.48
C CYS A 74 2.85 4.30 1.99
N ILE A 75 3.82 4.50 1.10
CA ILE A 75 3.53 4.64 -0.32
C ILE A 75 2.95 3.37 -0.91
N HIS A 76 3.33 2.20 -0.42
CA HIS A 76 2.80 0.93 -0.92
C HIS A 76 1.31 0.75 -0.57
N GLY A 77 0.86 1.24 0.59
CA GLY A 77 -0.57 1.28 0.92
C GLY A 77 -1.33 2.24 0.00
N LEU A 78 -0.79 3.45 -0.19
CA LEU A 78 -1.40 4.46 -1.06
C LEU A 78 -1.45 4.02 -2.53
N GLU A 79 -0.40 3.39 -3.05
CA GLU A 79 -0.38 2.91 -4.43
C GLU A 79 -1.44 1.84 -4.67
N LYS A 80 -1.75 0.99 -3.69
CA LYS A 80 -2.88 0.05 -3.80
C LYS A 80 -4.19 0.78 -3.89
N MET A 81 -4.45 1.73 -2.98
CA MET A 81 -5.68 2.53 -2.97
C MET A 81 -5.88 3.25 -4.31
N ILE A 82 -4.84 3.93 -4.77
CA ILE A 82 -4.90 4.74 -5.99
C ILE A 82 -5.08 3.87 -7.23
N ASN A 83 -4.22 2.86 -7.41
CA ASN A 83 -4.31 2.01 -8.59
C ASN A 83 -5.65 1.25 -8.61
N TRP A 84 -6.12 0.74 -7.47
CA TRP A 84 -7.43 0.07 -7.40
C TRP A 84 -8.56 1.02 -7.77
N SER A 85 -8.54 2.27 -7.29
CA SER A 85 -9.54 3.29 -7.67
C SER A 85 -9.57 3.48 -9.18
N PHE A 86 -8.41 3.70 -9.80
CA PHE A 86 -8.30 3.93 -11.24
C PHE A 86 -8.71 2.70 -12.07
N ALA A 87 -8.41 1.49 -11.60
CA ALA A 87 -8.84 0.27 -12.25
C ALA A 87 -10.36 0.10 -12.27
N ASN A 88 -11.07 0.71 -11.32
CA ASN A 88 -12.52 0.67 -11.19
C ASN A 88 -13.20 1.96 -11.67
N ASN A 89 -12.46 2.86 -12.34
CA ASN A 89 -12.93 4.18 -12.77
C ASN A 89 -13.51 5.04 -11.61
N LEU A 90 -12.84 4.99 -10.46
CA LEU A 90 -13.21 5.75 -9.27
C LEU A 90 -12.17 6.85 -8.98
N SER A 91 -12.67 7.98 -8.48
CA SER A 91 -11.86 8.97 -7.76
C SER A 91 -11.55 8.44 -6.36
N LEU A 92 -10.26 8.41 -5.99
CA LEU A 92 -9.86 8.02 -4.63
C LEU A 92 -10.49 8.93 -3.55
N LEU A 93 -10.73 10.19 -3.91
CA LEU A 93 -11.22 11.21 -3.00
C LEU A 93 -12.73 11.12 -2.77
N ASP A 94 -13.44 10.38 -3.62
CA ASP A 94 -14.89 10.27 -3.61
C ASP A 94 -15.40 8.87 -3.26
N TRP A 95 -14.54 8.03 -2.67
CA TRP A 95 -14.93 6.72 -2.19
C TRP A 95 -16.18 6.77 -1.31
N THR A 96 -17.14 5.96 -1.69
CA THR A 96 -18.31 5.62 -0.90
C THR A 96 -17.98 4.50 0.08
N ARG A 97 -18.96 4.15 0.92
CA ARG A 97 -18.83 3.00 1.81
C ARG A 97 -18.69 1.68 1.03
N ALA A 98 -19.44 1.54 -0.07
CA ALA A 98 -19.40 0.35 -0.92
C ALA A 98 -18.03 0.21 -1.61
N ASP A 99 -17.41 1.33 -2.02
CA ASP A 99 -16.07 1.31 -2.61
C ASP A 99 -15.02 0.85 -1.60
N TYR A 100 -15.10 1.35 -0.37
CA TYR A 100 -14.20 0.92 0.71
C TYR A 100 -14.34 -0.57 1.04
N GLU A 101 -15.57 -1.10 1.07
CA GLU A 101 -15.84 -2.53 1.30
C GLU A 101 -15.26 -3.38 0.15
N SER A 102 -15.50 -2.97 -1.10
CA SER A 102 -14.95 -3.62 -2.29
C SER A 102 -13.41 -3.59 -2.31
N TYR A 103 -12.80 -2.47 -1.89
CA TYR A 103 -11.36 -2.36 -1.73
C TYR A 103 -10.83 -3.30 -0.65
N ALA A 104 -11.52 -3.41 0.49
CA ALA A 104 -11.13 -4.31 1.56
C ALA A 104 -11.13 -5.78 1.11
N ASP A 105 -12.11 -6.17 0.28
CA ASP A 105 -12.15 -7.47 -0.37
C ASP A 105 -11.00 -7.67 -1.35
N PHE A 106 -10.69 -6.67 -2.17
CA PHE A 106 -9.54 -6.69 -3.06
C PHE A 106 -8.20 -6.85 -2.32
N ILE A 107 -8.02 -6.21 -1.16
CA ILE A 107 -6.81 -6.38 -0.34
C ILE A 107 -6.69 -7.80 0.19
N ARG A 108 -7.82 -8.44 0.51
CA ARG A 108 -7.88 -9.83 0.98
C ARG A 108 -7.52 -10.80 -0.15
N SER A 109 -8.09 -10.61 -1.33
CA SER A 109 -7.91 -11.49 -2.49
C SER A 109 -7.65 -10.66 -3.76
N PRO A 110 -6.40 -10.23 -3.98
CA PRO A 110 -6.06 -9.47 -5.18
C PRO A 110 -6.07 -10.40 -6.40
N ALA A 111 -6.50 -9.87 -7.56
CA ALA A 111 -6.45 -10.61 -8.80
C ALA A 111 -5.00 -10.95 -9.23
N ASP A 112 -4.85 -12.03 -10.00
CA ASP A 112 -3.53 -12.56 -10.39
C ASP A 112 -2.68 -11.55 -11.17
N ASP A 113 -3.30 -10.70 -11.97
CA ASP A 113 -2.64 -9.65 -12.75
C ASP A 113 -2.12 -8.50 -11.87
N TRP A 114 -2.38 -8.50 -10.57
CA TRP A 114 -1.85 -7.57 -9.58
C TRP A 114 -0.74 -8.17 -8.71
N ALA A 115 -0.45 -9.47 -8.87
CA ALA A 115 0.50 -10.21 -8.05
C ALA A 115 1.67 -10.79 -8.87
N ILE A 116 2.84 -10.91 -8.24
CA ILE A 116 4.01 -11.57 -8.84
C ILE A 116 4.81 -12.34 -7.78
N ALA A 117 5.47 -13.42 -8.18
CA ALA A 117 6.16 -14.33 -7.25
C ALA A 117 7.36 -13.71 -6.49
N GLY A 118 7.94 -12.61 -6.97
CA GLY A 118 9.15 -12.02 -6.38
C GLY A 118 9.11 -10.49 -6.31
N LYS A 119 10.04 -9.90 -5.57
CA LYS A 119 10.16 -8.44 -5.51
C LYS A 119 10.71 -7.91 -6.84
N GLN A 120 9.97 -7.00 -7.46
CA GLN A 120 10.40 -6.30 -8.67
C GLN A 120 10.77 -4.85 -8.34
N PRO A 121 11.80 -4.28 -8.99
CA PRO A 121 12.06 -2.85 -8.88
C PRO A 121 10.88 -2.07 -9.47
N ARG A 122 10.58 -0.90 -8.90
CA ARG A 122 9.47 -0.03 -9.36
C ARG A 122 9.80 0.65 -10.69
N PHE A 123 11.05 1.10 -10.81
CA PHE A 123 11.58 1.79 -11.98
C PHE A 123 12.82 1.06 -12.47
N ILE A 124 13.09 1.17 -13.78
CA ILE A 124 14.33 0.67 -14.39
C ILE A 124 15.38 1.75 -14.16
N VAL A 125 16.39 1.42 -13.35
CA VAL A 125 17.47 2.34 -13.00
C VAL A 125 18.54 2.29 -14.08
N SER A 126 18.87 3.45 -14.65
CA SER A 126 19.98 3.60 -15.60
C SER A 126 21.02 4.55 -15.02
N PRO A 127 22.31 4.15 -14.92
CA PRO A 127 23.37 5.03 -14.46
C PRO A 127 23.42 6.34 -15.26
N GLY A 128 23.56 7.47 -14.56
CA GLY A 128 23.65 8.80 -15.18
C GLY A 128 22.31 9.41 -15.64
N MET A 129 21.19 8.69 -15.49
CA MET A 129 19.86 9.19 -15.83
C MET A 129 19.18 9.80 -14.60
N ASP A 130 18.56 10.97 -14.75
CA ASP A 130 17.73 11.57 -13.71
C ASP A 130 16.47 10.74 -13.44
N TYR A 131 16.00 10.70 -12.19
CA TYR A 131 14.77 9.99 -11.83
C TYR A 131 13.57 10.43 -12.68
N ARG A 132 13.52 11.69 -13.10
CA ARG A 132 12.52 12.22 -14.01
C ARG A 132 12.29 11.32 -15.23
N ASP A 133 13.36 10.74 -15.77
CA ASP A 133 13.37 10.00 -17.03
C ASP A 133 13.37 8.47 -16.85
N TRP A 134 13.48 7.97 -15.61
CA TRP A 134 13.51 6.54 -15.33
C TRP A 134 12.23 5.84 -15.80
N PRO A 135 12.32 4.83 -16.69
CA PRO A 135 11.17 4.08 -17.14
C PRO A 135 10.50 3.32 -15.99
N ILE A 136 9.17 3.21 -16.05
CA ILE A 136 8.43 2.31 -15.17
C ILE A 136 8.79 0.86 -15.53
N ASN A 137 9.07 0.02 -14.54
CA ASN A 137 9.28 -1.41 -14.79
C ASN A 137 7.93 -2.07 -15.15
N PRO A 138 7.76 -2.62 -16.37
CA PRO A 138 6.50 -3.23 -16.79
C PRO A 138 6.15 -4.50 -16.02
N HIS A 139 7.13 -5.15 -15.37
CA HIS A 139 6.93 -6.33 -14.55
C HIS A 139 6.60 -6.00 -13.09
N TRP A 140 6.63 -4.72 -12.70
CA TRP A 140 6.28 -4.34 -11.34
C TRP A 140 4.80 -4.61 -11.07
N LYS A 141 4.52 -5.17 -9.88
CA LYS A 141 3.19 -5.49 -9.39
C LYS A 141 3.05 -5.10 -7.93
N LEU A 142 1.82 -4.80 -7.52
CA LEU A 142 1.51 -4.32 -6.17
C LEU A 142 1.57 -5.42 -5.12
N PHE A 143 1.28 -6.67 -5.47
CA PHE A 143 1.25 -7.78 -4.53
C PHE A 143 2.38 -8.76 -4.81
N GLN A 144 2.93 -9.34 -3.73
CA GLN A 144 3.85 -10.46 -3.80
C GLN A 144 3.07 -11.75 -3.57
N ARG A 145 3.19 -12.70 -4.50
CA ARG A 145 2.42 -13.96 -4.56
C ARG A 145 2.74 -14.94 -3.43
N ALA A 146 3.69 -14.65 -2.55
CA ALA A 146 3.82 -15.35 -1.27
C ALA A 146 2.51 -15.31 -0.44
N ARG A 147 1.55 -14.44 -0.79
CA ARG A 147 0.16 -14.46 -0.27
C ARG A 147 -0.78 -15.48 -0.92
N ALA A 148 -0.48 -16.02 -2.11
CA ALA A 148 -1.41 -16.84 -2.90
C ALA A 148 -1.03 -18.34 -2.93
N ALA A 149 0.06 -18.74 -2.26
CA ALA A 149 0.51 -20.14 -2.21
C ALA A 149 -0.12 -20.96 -1.06
N ASP A 150 -0.64 -20.31 -0.03
CA ASP A 150 -1.52 -20.96 0.94
C ASP A 150 -2.96 -20.77 0.46
N SER A 151 -3.59 -21.86 0.02
CA SER A 151 -5.01 -21.94 -0.38
C SER A 151 -6.02 -21.56 0.70
N SER A 152 -5.56 -21.08 1.86
CA SER A 152 -6.40 -20.41 2.83
C SER A 152 -6.66 -18.98 2.36
N SER A 153 -7.92 -18.70 2.01
CA SER A 153 -8.50 -17.38 1.71
C SER A 153 -8.35 -16.33 2.83
N GLU A 154 -7.58 -16.66 3.86
CA GLU A 154 -7.41 -15.88 5.05
C GLU A 154 -6.13 -15.03 4.95
N ILE A 155 -6.30 -13.72 5.06
CA ILE A 155 -5.21 -12.76 5.19
C ILE A 155 -4.75 -12.72 6.66
N ASP A 156 -3.45 -12.54 6.89
CA ASP A 156 -2.95 -12.23 8.23
C ASP A 156 -3.63 -10.97 8.77
N LYS A 157 -4.21 -11.07 9.97
CA LYS A 157 -4.98 -10.00 10.60
C LYS A 157 -4.18 -8.71 10.78
N ASN A 158 -2.88 -8.80 11.07
CA ASN A 158 -2.04 -7.63 11.28
C ASN A 158 -1.68 -6.95 9.95
N VAL A 159 -1.42 -7.75 8.91
CA VAL A 159 -1.23 -7.24 7.55
C VAL A 159 -2.48 -6.51 7.10
N TRP A 160 -3.65 -7.15 7.20
CA TRP A 160 -4.93 -6.53 6.82
C TRP A 160 -5.20 -5.25 7.59
N LYS A 161 -5.06 -5.27 8.93
CA LYS A 161 -5.22 -4.07 9.77
C LYS A 161 -4.31 -2.93 9.34
N ARG A 162 -3.07 -3.22 8.90
CA ARG A 162 -2.13 -2.20 8.44
C ARG A 162 -2.59 -1.56 7.13
N GLU A 163 -3.07 -2.35 6.17
CA GLU A 163 -3.56 -1.83 4.88
C GLU A 163 -4.81 -0.96 5.11
N ILE A 164 -5.75 -1.42 5.94
CA ILE A 164 -6.97 -0.66 6.26
C ILE A 164 -6.69 0.60 7.06
N ARG A 165 -5.75 0.54 8.03
CA ARG A 165 -5.32 1.73 8.77
C ARG A 165 -4.79 2.81 7.83
N CYS A 166 -4.09 2.44 6.75
CA CYS A 166 -3.64 3.39 5.74
C CYS A 166 -4.81 4.12 5.08
N VAL A 167 -5.89 3.40 4.74
CA VAL A 167 -7.12 3.99 4.19
C VAL A 167 -7.74 4.98 5.17
N THR A 168 -7.98 4.55 6.41
CA THR A 168 -8.61 5.40 7.42
C THR A 168 -7.81 6.68 7.63
N GLN A 169 -6.49 6.58 7.79
CA GLN A 169 -5.62 7.73 8.04
C GLN A 169 -5.55 8.69 6.84
N PHE A 170 -5.46 8.17 5.62
CA PHE A 170 -5.43 9.01 4.42
C PHE A 170 -6.76 9.75 4.23
N LEU A 171 -7.90 9.06 4.35
CA LEU A 171 -9.22 9.70 4.18
C LEU A 171 -9.51 10.70 5.31
N ASP A 172 -9.10 10.42 6.55
CA ASP A 172 -9.19 11.39 7.64
C ASP A 172 -8.35 12.63 7.37
N PHE A 173 -7.13 12.45 6.86
CA PHE A 173 -6.27 13.56 6.47
C PHE A 173 -6.93 14.41 5.38
N TYR A 174 -7.37 13.78 4.29
CA TYR A 174 -8.01 14.47 3.16
C TYR A 174 -9.23 15.27 3.60
N LEU A 175 -10.16 14.64 4.34
CA LEU A 175 -11.39 15.29 4.79
C LEU A 175 -11.12 16.51 5.68
N LYS A 176 -10.10 16.44 6.55
CA LYS A 176 -9.67 17.57 7.38
C LYS A 176 -9.02 18.68 6.55
N ASP A 177 -8.15 18.32 5.60
CA ASP A 177 -7.42 19.27 4.76
C ASP A 177 -8.38 20.11 3.89
N VAL A 178 -9.47 19.50 3.40
CA VAL A 178 -10.50 20.20 2.60
C VAL A 178 -11.66 20.76 3.42
N GLY A 179 -11.63 20.64 4.75
CA GLY A 179 -12.71 21.12 5.63
C GLY A 179 -14.06 20.43 5.39
N SER A 180 -14.08 19.18 4.94
CA SER A 180 -15.31 18.44 4.65
C SER A 180 -16.01 17.98 5.94
N THR A 181 -17.34 18.08 5.96
CA THR A 181 -18.20 17.51 7.02
C THR A 181 -18.58 16.05 6.75
N ARG A 182 -18.21 15.49 5.60
CA ARG A 182 -18.47 14.08 5.25
C ARG A 182 -17.77 13.16 6.24
N ARG A 183 -18.47 12.10 6.69
CA ARG A 183 -17.87 11.08 7.54
C ARG A 183 -16.84 10.26 6.75
N ASN A 184 -15.76 9.86 7.42
CA ASN A 184 -14.79 8.93 6.85
C ASN A 184 -15.43 7.54 6.66
N VAL A 185 -15.54 7.09 5.41
CA VAL A 185 -16.15 5.80 5.06
C VAL A 185 -15.40 4.60 5.65
N ALA A 186 -14.10 4.75 5.92
CA ALA A 186 -13.24 3.74 6.51
C ALA A 186 -13.21 3.77 8.06
N SER A 187 -14.00 4.62 8.70
CA SER A 187 -14.11 4.66 10.18
C SER A 187 -15.03 3.57 10.74
N GLY A 188 -16.00 3.08 9.95
CA GLY A 188 -16.92 2.02 10.35
C GLY A 188 -16.28 0.64 10.33
N LYS A 189 -16.68 -0.24 11.25
CA LYS A 189 -16.28 -1.66 11.27
C LYS A 189 -16.70 -2.36 9.98
N LEU A 190 -15.91 -3.33 9.55
CA LEU A 190 -16.22 -4.22 8.44
C LEU A 190 -16.78 -5.52 9.04
N GLU A 191 -18.05 -5.79 8.80
CA GLU A 191 -18.81 -6.84 9.50
C GLU A 191 -18.53 -8.25 8.94
N SER A 192 -18.05 -8.37 7.70
CA SER A 192 -17.91 -9.62 6.96
C SER A 192 -16.53 -10.31 7.02
N LEU A 193 -15.65 -9.92 7.96
CA LEU A 193 -14.25 -10.34 7.93
C LEU A 193 -13.96 -11.64 8.69
N VAL A 194 -13.47 -12.63 7.95
CA VAL A 194 -12.86 -13.86 8.47
C VAL A 194 -11.32 -13.73 8.40
N PHE A 195 -10.63 -14.04 9.50
CA PHE A 195 -9.17 -13.89 9.63
C PHE A 195 -8.48 -15.23 9.87
N LYS A 196 -7.22 -15.31 9.43
CA LYS A 196 -6.32 -16.43 9.68
C LYS A 196 -6.17 -16.58 11.20
N ALA A 197 -6.40 -17.79 11.72
CA ALA A 197 -6.21 -18.05 13.14
C ALA A 197 -4.75 -17.70 13.52
N SER A 198 -4.57 -16.86 14.54
CA SER A 198 -3.23 -16.51 15.00
C SER A 198 -2.58 -17.78 15.53
N GLN A 199 -1.53 -18.28 14.86
CA GLN A 199 -0.67 -19.28 15.45
C GLN A 199 -0.01 -18.64 16.67
N ALA A 200 -0.47 -19.01 17.86
CA ALA A 200 0.20 -18.64 19.10
C ALA A 200 1.65 -19.11 18.98
N ARG A 201 2.61 -18.20 19.18
CA ARG A 201 4.01 -18.58 19.36
C ARG A 201 4.05 -19.52 20.56
N GLY A 202 4.09 -20.83 20.29
CA GLY A 202 4.28 -21.86 21.29
C GLY A 202 5.56 -21.54 22.04
N GLY A 203 5.42 -21.06 23.28
CA GLY A 203 6.52 -20.89 24.18
C GLY A 203 7.14 -22.27 24.43
N ASN A 204 8.33 -22.49 23.89
CA ASN A 204 9.19 -23.59 24.34
C ASN A 204 9.70 -23.25 25.75
N PHE A 205 8.81 -23.34 26.74
CA PHE A 205 9.19 -23.46 28.14
C PHE A 205 9.61 -24.93 28.35
N ARG A 206 10.85 -25.26 28.01
CA ARG A 206 11.46 -26.50 28.51
C ARG A 206 11.71 -26.29 30.01
N ARG A 207 10.79 -26.77 30.84
CA ARG A 207 11.09 -27.16 32.23
C ARG A 207 12.25 -28.15 32.18
N ARG A 208 13.41 -27.77 32.73
CA ARG A 208 14.39 -28.75 33.22
C ARG A 208 13.94 -29.10 34.64
N ASP A 209 13.03 -30.06 34.74
CA ASP A 209 12.86 -30.81 35.97
C ASP A 209 14.00 -31.83 36.05
N GLY A 210 14.62 -31.90 37.23
CA GLY A 210 15.84 -32.65 37.47
C GLY A 210 15.68 -34.16 37.31
N LEU A 211 16.79 -34.79 36.93
CA LEU A 211 17.05 -36.18 37.31
C LEU A 211 18.43 -36.25 37.95
N ASP A 212 18.38 -36.46 39.25
CA ASP A 212 19.39 -37.03 40.11
C ASP A 212 19.75 -38.43 39.56
N LEU A 213 21.03 -38.73 39.34
CA LEU A 213 21.52 -40.10 39.24
C LEU A 213 22.99 -40.15 39.67
N ARG A 214 23.18 -40.73 40.85
CA ARG A 214 24.45 -41.13 41.45
C ARG A 214 25.12 -42.28 40.65
N LYS A 215 26.47 -42.27 40.73
CA LYS A 215 27.42 -43.41 40.83
C LYS A 215 27.94 -44.15 39.56
N ALA A 216 29.22 -44.53 39.74
CA ALA A 216 30.09 -45.49 39.04
C ALA A 216 30.77 -44.94 37.76
N SER A 217 32.10 -44.87 37.64
CA SER A 217 33.25 -45.40 38.39
C SER A 217 34.45 -44.45 38.26
#